data_AF-A0A363UBK3-F1
#
_entry.id   AF-A0A363UBK3-F1
#
_cell.length_a   1.000
_cell.length_b   1.000
_cell.length_c   1.000
_cell.angle_alpha   90.00
_cell.angle_beta   90.00
_cell.angle_gamma   90.00
#
_symmetry.space_group_name_H-M   'P 1'
#
loop_
_entity.id
_entity.type
_entity.pdbx_description
1 polymer ?
#
loop_
_entity_poly.entity_id
_entity_poly.type
_entity_poly.pdbx_seq_one_letter_code
_entity_poly.pdbx_strand_id
1 'polypeptide(L)'
;GYLATYREYLGTTAWTTGAGEIERLAYENSVNPRLLLALLDYEAQWVRGRPAGQFRTDYPMGYENYRNKGMFGQMSWAISQLFVGYYGWRTGGITELTFSDRNTLRLDPNLNAGTVAVMNFFSRQHSLNEWLRIMDATSGFPAFYREMFGDPVARAEALGNFFPPGLRQPDMGLPFARGTTWSFTGGPHSAWGADGPLAAVDFAPDNDKPGCFQSDKWVLAVSPGLVVRSGNGVVVVDMDGDGSEQTGWNVLYLHVATRDRVAVGQWVEQNGLIGHPSCEGGASTGTHVHVARKYNGEWMLATGPVPFVMDQWTVVAGDKPYVGSLVNGNQIVTADVYGQAWSLITRENDE
;
A
#
# COMPACT_ATOMS: atom_id res chain seq x y z
N GLY A 1 -3.68 11.24 -26.20
CA GLY A 1 -5.09 11.60 -25.95
C GLY A 1 -5.18 12.72 -24.95
N TYR A 2 -6.36 12.92 -24.36
CA TYR A 2 -6.66 13.97 -23.37
C TYR A 2 -5.69 14.01 -22.19
N LEU A 3 -5.22 12.85 -21.71
CA LEU A 3 -4.28 12.73 -20.60
C LEU A 3 -3.02 13.58 -20.78
N ALA A 4 -2.52 13.69 -22.02
CA ALA A 4 -1.27 14.40 -22.32
C ALA A 4 -1.36 15.93 -22.08
N THR A 5 -2.57 16.47 -22.01
CA THR A 5 -2.83 17.89 -21.75
C THR A 5 -3.50 18.14 -20.41
N TYR A 6 -3.88 17.08 -19.70
CA TYR A 6 -4.57 17.17 -18.42
C TYR A 6 -3.61 17.64 -17.32
N ARG A 7 -4.12 18.48 -16.43
CA ARG A 7 -3.49 18.83 -15.16
C ARG A 7 -4.54 19.07 -14.09
N GLU A 8 -4.23 18.65 -12.88
CA GLU A 8 -5.04 18.86 -11.69
C GLU A 8 -4.22 19.62 -10.63
N TYR A 9 -4.87 20.42 -9.80
CA TYR A 9 -4.21 20.99 -8.62
C TYR A 9 -4.40 20.05 -7.44
N LEU A 10 -3.31 19.43 -6.98
CA LEU A 10 -3.30 18.56 -5.82
C LEU A 10 -2.73 19.32 -4.63
N GLY A 11 -3.38 19.23 -3.46
CA GLY A 11 -2.92 19.95 -2.26
C GLY A 11 -1.48 19.60 -1.82
N THR A 12 -0.97 18.45 -2.23
CA THR A 12 0.37 17.94 -1.88
C THR A 12 1.45 18.23 -2.92
N THR A 13 1.10 18.35 -4.19
CA THR A 13 2.05 18.51 -5.31
C THR A 13 1.75 19.71 -6.22
N ALA A 14 0.80 20.56 -5.82
CA ALA A 14 0.27 21.68 -6.61
C ALA A 14 -0.20 21.21 -8.01
N TRP A 15 -0.02 22.05 -9.04
CA TRP A 15 -0.37 21.70 -10.41
C TRP A 15 0.46 20.52 -10.90
N THR A 16 -0.19 19.37 -11.04
CA THR A 16 0.41 18.09 -11.44
C THR A 16 -0.14 17.69 -12.81
N THR A 17 0.72 17.15 -13.67
CA THR A 17 0.28 16.68 -15.00
C THR A 17 -0.36 15.29 -14.89
N GLY A 18 -1.23 14.93 -15.84
CA GLY A 18 -1.83 13.60 -15.85
C GLY A 18 -0.82 12.43 -15.88
N ALA A 19 0.33 12.61 -16.54
CA ALA A 19 1.41 11.62 -16.51
C ALA A 19 2.06 11.54 -15.12
N GLY A 20 2.32 12.69 -14.48
CA GLY A 20 2.86 12.75 -13.12
C GLY A 20 1.91 12.16 -12.08
N GLU A 21 0.60 12.30 -12.27
CA GLU A 21 -0.40 11.64 -11.43
C GLU A 21 -0.34 10.11 -11.56
N ILE A 22 -0.26 9.56 -12.78
CA ILE A 22 -0.10 8.11 -12.98
C ILE A 22 1.19 7.59 -12.34
N GLU A 23 2.31 8.28 -12.55
CA GLU A 23 3.59 7.92 -11.97
C GLU A 23 3.51 7.89 -10.45
N ARG A 24 2.96 8.95 -9.85
CA ARG A 24 2.78 9.05 -8.40
C ARG A 24 1.87 7.93 -7.86
N LEU A 25 0.70 7.74 -8.46
CA LEU A 25 -0.25 6.71 -8.05
C LEU A 25 0.38 5.31 -8.14
N ALA A 26 1.09 5.02 -9.23
CA ALA A 26 1.78 3.75 -9.41
C ALA A 26 2.88 3.54 -8.35
N TYR A 27 3.72 4.54 -8.14
CA TYR A 27 4.89 4.45 -7.27
C TYR A 27 4.53 4.41 -5.78
N GLU A 28 3.59 5.25 -5.34
CA GLU A 28 3.16 5.29 -3.94
C GLU A 28 2.36 4.05 -3.54
N ASN A 29 1.53 3.52 -4.44
CA ASN A 29 0.67 2.35 -4.14
C ASN A 29 1.33 1.01 -4.51
N SER A 30 2.48 1.01 -5.19
CA SER A 30 3.07 -0.20 -5.78
C SER A 30 2.11 -0.92 -6.76
N VAL A 31 1.52 -0.14 -7.68
CA VAL A 31 0.60 -0.65 -8.72
C VAL A 31 1.21 -0.41 -10.10
N ASN A 32 1.08 -1.40 -11.00
CA ASN A 32 1.67 -1.31 -12.33
C ASN A 32 1.04 -0.16 -13.15
N PRO A 33 1.83 0.82 -13.63
CA PRO A 33 1.29 1.97 -14.36
C PRO A 33 0.59 1.58 -15.67
N ARG A 34 0.94 0.44 -16.29
CA ARG A 34 0.24 -0.07 -17.48
C ARG A 34 -1.20 -0.44 -17.17
N LEU A 35 -1.46 -1.03 -16.00
CA LEU A 35 -2.82 -1.34 -15.58
C LEU A 35 -3.62 -0.05 -15.36
N LEU A 36 -3.04 0.95 -14.68
CA LEU A 36 -3.68 2.24 -14.45
C LEU A 36 -4.03 2.95 -15.76
N LEU A 37 -3.10 2.98 -16.72
CA LEU A 37 -3.33 3.56 -18.04
C LEU A 37 -4.40 2.79 -18.83
N ALA A 38 -4.39 1.46 -18.79
CA ALA A 38 -5.40 0.65 -19.47
C ALA A 38 -6.79 0.88 -18.89
N LEU A 39 -6.95 0.89 -17.56
CA LEU A 39 -8.24 1.16 -16.91
C LEU A 39 -8.74 2.56 -17.26
N LEU A 40 -7.88 3.57 -17.18
CA LEU A 40 -8.21 4.95 -17.51
C LEU A 40 -8.65 5.12 -18.97
N ASP A 41 -7.99 4.44 -19.90
CA ASP A 41 -8.36 4.50 -21.31
C ASP A 41 -9.62 3.67 -21.61
N TYR A 42 -9.81 2.54 -20.94
CA TYR A 42 -10.98 1.69 -21.15
C TYR A 42 -12.26 2.37 -20.65
N GLU A 43 -12.24 2.97 -19.46
CA GLU A 43 -13.42 3.60 -18.86
C GLU A 43 -13.73 4.99 -19.44
N ALA A 44 -12.71 5.74 -19.84
CA ALA A 44 -12.90 7.15 -20.19
C ALA A 44 -12.18 7.61 -21.46
N GLN A 45 -11.41 6.76 -22.13
CA GLN A 45 -10.70 7.09 -23.38
C GLN A 45 -9.69 8.25 -23.23
N TRP A 46 -9.11 8.44 -22.04
CA TRP A 46 -8.19 9.57 -21.81
C TRP A 46 -6.83 9.39 -22.47
N VAL A 47 -6.33 8.17 -22.61
CA VAL A 47 -4.95 7.92 -23.04
C VAL A 47 -4.84 8.01 -24.56
N ARG A 48 -5.66 7.26 -25.29
CA ARG A 48 -5.62 7.19 -26.76
C ARG A 48 -6.65 8.09 -27.45
N GLY A 49 -7.67 8.56 -26.72
CA GLY A 49 -8.76 9.38 -27.26
C GLY A 49 -9.02 10.67 -26.48
N ARG A 50 -10.30 11.01 -26.35
CA ARG A 50 -10.83 12.07 -25.50
C ARG A 50 -12.10 11.57 -24.79
N PRO A 51 -12.33 11.95 -23.52
CA PRO A 51 -13.56 11.56 -22.81
C PRO A 51 -14.83 12.05 -23.51
N ALA A 52 -15.87 11.21 -23.48
CA ALA A 52 -17.12 11.39 -24.21
C ALA A 52 -18.02 12.54 -23.70
N GLY A 53 -17.64 13.21 -22.61
CA GLY A 53 -18.38 14.34 -22.04
C GLY A 53 -17.88 14.73 -20.66
N GLN A 54 -18.48 15.77 -20.06
CA GLN A 54 -18.03 16.34 -18.79
C GLN A 54 -18.02 15.29 -17.65
N PHE A 55 -18.98 14.37 -17.62
CA PHE A 55 -19.02 13.32 -16.60
C PHE A 55 -17.77 12.44 -16.63
N ARG A 56 -17.34 11.96 -17.81
CA ARG A 56 -16.11 11.15 -17.94
C ARG A 56 -14.82 11.96 -17.83
N THR A 57 -14.91 13.29 -17.86
CA THR A 57 -13.82 14.21 -17.52
C THR A 57 -13.72 14.41 -16.00
N ASP A 58 -14.84 14.53 -15.29
CA ASP A 58 -14.87 14.77 -13.85
C ASP A 58 -14.70 13.46 -13.06
N TYR A 59 -15.25 12.37 -13.58
CA TYR A 59 -15.28 11.03 -12.99
C TYR A 59 -14.83 9.98 -14.02
N PRO A 60 -13.54 9.95 -14.42
CA PRO A 60 -13.03 8.98 -15.38
C PRO A 60 -13.36 7.52 -15.06
N MET A 61 -13.44 7.13 -13.78
CA MET A 61 -13.77 5.76 -13.37
C MET A 61 -15.27 5.52 -13.16
N GLY A 62 -16.11 6.51 -13.46
CA GLY A 62 -17.57 6.43 -13.32
C GLY A 62 -18.09 6.50 -11.87
N TYR A 63 -17.21 6.62 -10.87
CA TYR A 63 -17.61 6.70 -9.47
C TYR A 63 -18.07 8.12 -9.11
N GLU A 64 -19.39 8.35 -9.14
CA GLU A 64 -20.00 9.66 -8.87
C GLU A 64 -20.01 10.00 -7.37
N ASN A 65 -18.85 10.44 -6.87
CA ASN A 65 -18.68 10.97 -5.53
C ASN A 65 -17.89 12.27 -5.60
N TYR A 66 -18.46 13.38 -5.13
CA TYR A 66 -17.83 14.70 -5.19
C TYR A 66 -16.46 14.76 -4.52
N ARG A 67 -16.19 13.89 -3.51
CA ARG A 67 -14.88 13.78 -2.84
C ARG A 67 -13.81 13.13 -3.70
N ASN A 68 -14.20 12.44 -4.76
CA ASN A 68 -13.34 11.73 -5.70
C ASN A 68 -13.37 12.38 -7.09
N LYS A 69 -13.92 13.59 -7.24
CA LYS A 69 -13.87 14.32 -8.50
C LYS A 69 -12.41 14.62 -8.86
N GLY A 70 -12.08 14.50 -10.15
CA GLY A 70 -10.71 14.64 -10.65
C GLY A 70 -10.06 13.28 -10.93
N MET A 71 -8.97 13.30 -11.70
CA MET A 71 -8.30 12.07 -12.10
C MET A 71 -7.67 11.39 -10.90
N PHE A 72 -6.94 12.14 -10.07
CA PHE A 72 -6.24 11.57 -8.92
C PHE A 72 -7.19 10.89 -7.93
N GLY A 73 -8.32 11.55 -7.63
CA GLY A 73 -9.34 11.03 -6.72
C GLY A 73 -10.05 9.77 -7.24
N GLN A 74 -10.37 9.73 -8.54
CA GLN A 74 -10.97 8.55 -9.18
C GLN A 74 -9.98 7.38 -9.27
N MET A 75 -8.73 7.64 -9.63
CA MET A 75 -7.73 6.57 -9.73
C MET A 75 -7.31 6.04 -8.36
N SER A 76 -7.28 6.89 -7.33
CA SER A 76 -7.11 6.45 -5.93
C SER A 76 -8.24 5.50 -5.52
N TRP A 77 -9.49 5.83 -5.85
CA TRP A 77 -10.63 4.94 -5.63
C TRP A 77 -10.49 3.63 -6.41
N ALA A 78 -10.08 3.68 -7.68
CA ALA A 78 -9.87 2.49 -8.50
C ALA A 78 -8.81 1.56 -7.89
N ILE A 79 -7.68 2.12 -7.42
CA ILE A 79 -6.64 1.37 -6.72
C ILE A 79 -7.17 0.72 -5.45
N SER A 80 -7.96 1.43 -4.64
CA SER A 80 -8.64 0.82 -3.48
C SER A 80 -9.48 -0.40 -3.88
N GLN A 81 -10.24 -0.32 -4.98
CA GLN A 81 -11.03 -1.48 -5.44
C GLN A 81 -10.15 -2.63 -5.95
N LEU A 82 -9.03 -2.33 -6.62
CA LEU A 82 -8.05 -3.34 -7.00
C LEU A 82 -7.48 -4.03 -5.75
N PHE A 83 -7.13 -3.29 -4.71
CA PHE A 83 -6.61 -3.85 -3.45
C PHE A 83 -7.63 -4.69 -2.71
N VAL A 84 -8.89 -4.22 -2.60
CA VAL A 84 -9.98 -5.00 -2.01
C VAL A 84 -10.08 -6.36 -2.69
N GLY A 85 -10.09 -6.40 -4.03
CA GLY A 85 -10.13 -7.66 -4.78
C GLY A 85 -8.87 -8.51 -4.61
N TYR A 86 -7.68 -7.90 -4.76
CA TYR A 86 -6.39 -8.59 -4.68
C TYR A 86 -6.17 -9.24 -3.30
N TYR A 87 -6.19 -8.42 -2.24
CA TYR A 87 -5.88 -8.87 -0.89
C TYR A 87 -7.05 -9.61 -0.24
N GLY A 88 -8.29 -9.28 -0.60
CA GLY A 88 -9.47 -10.04 -0.19
C GLY A 88 -9.44 -11.46 -0.73
N TRP A 89 -8.98 -11.66 -1.98
CA TRP A 89 -8.77 -13.00 -2.52
C TRP A 89 -7.65 -13.75 -1.81
N ARG A 90 -6.49 -13.10 -1.62
CA ARG A 90 -5.32 -13.72 -0.97
C ARG A 90 -5.59 -14.21 0.44
N THR A 91 -6.44 -13.52 1.18
CA THR A 91 -6.81 -13.90 2.56
C THR A 91 -8.02 -14.84 2.61
N GLY A 92 -8.67 -15.12 1.48
CA GLY A 92 -9.94 -15.85 1.43
C GLY A 92 -11.13 -15.04 1.95
N GLY A 93 -10.97 -13.73 2.22
CA GLY A 93 -12.05 -12.84 2.64
C GLY A 93 -13.05 -12.50 1.54
N ILE A 94 -12.66 -12.64 0.27
CA ILE A 94 -13.55 -12.52 -0.89
C ILE A 94 -13.59 -13.85 -1.61
N THR A 95 -14.81 -14.36 -1.82
CA THR A 95 -15.04 -15.59 -2.59
C THR A 95 -16.18 -15.45 -3.60
N GLU A 96 -16.81 -14.27 -3.64
CA GLU A 96 -17.85 -13.88 -4.58
C GLU A 96 -17.78 -12.38 -4.84
N LEU A 97 -18.31 -11.96 -5.97
CA LEU A 97 -18.50 -10.56 -6.33
C LEU A 97 -19.96 -10.18 -6.20
N THR A 98 -20.23 -8.93 -5.82
CA THR A 98 -21.55 -8.31 -5.86
C THR A 98 -21.52 -7.14 -6.82
N PHE A 99 -22.44 -7.11 -7.77
CA PHE A 99 -22.48 -6.09 -8.82
C PHE A 99 -23.37 -4.91 -8.44
N SER A 100 -23.32 -3.82 -9.24
CA SER A 100 -24.12 -2.61 -9.01
C SER A 100 -25.64 -2.87 -9.06
N ASP A 101 -26.06 -3.91 -9.78
CA ASP A 101 -27.44 -4.40 -9.89
C ASP A 101 -27.81 -5.42 -8.79
N ARG A 102 -26.93 -5.64 -7.80
CA ARG A 102 -27.06 -6.59 -6.68
C ARG A 102 -27.02 -8.06 -7.05
N ASN A 103 -26.77 -8.41 -8.31
CA ASN A 103 -26.44 -9.78 -8.65
C ASN A 103 -25.12 -10.20 -7.98
N THR A 104 -24.91 -11.49 -7.86
CA THR A 104 -23.65 -12.05 -7.34
C THR A 104 -23.05 -13.08 -8.28
N LEU A 105 -21.73 -13.22 -8.23
CA LEU A 105 -20.98 -14.23 -8.98
C LEU A 105 -19.96 -14.88 -8.06
N ARG A 106 -20.03 -16.21 -7.93
CA ARG A 106 -19.01 -16.99 -7.22
C ARG A 106 -17.71 -16.99 -8.02
N LEU A 107 -16.59 -16.75 -7.34
CA LEU A 107 -15.26 -16.78 -7.96
C LEU A 107 -14.75 -18.22 -8.09
N ASP A 108 -14.11 -18.54 -9.22
CA ASP A 108 -13.43 -19.82 -9.41
C ASP A 108 -12.18 -19.87 -8.49
N PRO A 109 -12.03 -20.92 -7.65
CA PRO A 109 -10.91 -21.06 -6.72
C PRO A 109 -9.52 -21.10 -7.38
N ASN A 110 -9.44 -21.33 -8.71
CA ASN A 110 -8.17 -21.36 -9.45
C ASN A 110 -7.71 -19.99 -9.96
N LEU A 111 -8.48 -18.92 -9.73
CA LEU A 111 -8.10 -17.57 -10.14
C LEU A 111 -6.90 -17.07 -9.33
N ASN A 112 -6.03 -16.30 -9.99
CA ASN A 112 -4.98 -15.56 -9.29
C ASN A 112 -5.52 -14.22 -8.75
N ALA A 113 -4.86 -13.67 -7.73
CA ALA A 113 -5.28 -12.43 -7.07
C ALA A 113 -5.33 -11.22 -8.02
N GLY A 114 -4.42 -11.14 -9.00
CA GLY A 114 -4.43 -10.06 -10.00
C GLY A 114 -5.67 -10.07 -10.89
N THR A 115 -6.15 -11.26 -11.24
CA THR A 115 -7.39 -11.43 -12.01
C THR A 115 -8.59 -11.01 -11.17
N VAL A 116 -8.66 -11.45 -9.91
CA VAL A 116 -9.74 -11.07 -8.99
C VAL A 116 -9.74 -9.58 -8.69
N ALA A 117 -8.58 -8.92 -8.64
CA ALA A 117 -8.48 -7.46 -8.50
C ALA A 117 -9.22 -6.72 -9.63
N VAL A 118 -8.92 -7.08 -10.89
CA VAL A 118 -9.56 -6.48 -12.08
C VAL A 118 -11.06 -6.80 -12.12
N MET A 119 -11.42 -8.05 -11.83
CA MET A 119 -12.82 -8.49 -11.75
C MET A 119 -13.60 -7.69 -10.69
N ASN A 120 -13.02 -7.50 -9.51
CA ASN A 120 -13.62 -6.74 -8.42
C ASN A 120 -13.80 -5.27 -8.81
N PHE A 121 -12.77 -4.63 -9.38
CA PHE A 121 -12.86 -3.24 -9.84
C PHE A 121 -14.06 -3.01 -10.77
N PHE A 122 -14.17 -3.80 -11.85
CA PHE A 122 -15.27 -3.62 -12.80
C PHE A 122 -16.63 -3.97 -12.19
N SER A 123 -16.72 -4.90 -11.23
CA SER A 123 -18.00 -5.23 -10.58
C SER A 123 -18.61 -4.05 -9.81
N ARG A 124 -17.83 -3.03 -9.44
CA ARG A 124 -18.30 -1.91 -8.62
C ARG A 124 -19.20 -0.93 -9.38
N GLN A 125 -18.97 -0.75 -10.68
CA GLN A 125 -19.68 0.25 -11.50
C GLN A 125 -20.49 -0.38 -12.63
N HIS A 126 -20.35 -1.68 -12.87
CA HIS A 126 -21.01 -2.38 -13.98
C HIS A 126 -21.97 -3.44 -13.46
N SER A 127 -23.10 -3.59 -14.15
CA SER A 127 -24.01 -4.72 -13.95
C SER A 127 -23.31 -6.04 -14.32
N LEU A 128 -23.85 -7.18 -13.87
CA LEU A 128 -23.28 -8.49 -14.23
C LEU A 128 -23.19 -8.67 -15.77
N ASN A 129 -24.20 -8.22 -16.51
CA ASN A 129 -24.23 -8.35 -17.97
C ASN A 129 -23.18 -7.48 -18.68
N GLU A 130 -22.94 -6.27 -18.20
CA GLU A 130 -21.86 -5.41 -18.71
C GLU A 130 -20.51 -6.00 -18.35
N TRP A 131 -20.35 -6.42 -17.10
CA TRP A 131 -19.14 -7.05 -16.61
C TRP A 131 -18.76 -8.29 -17.40
N LEU A 132 -19.72 -9.15 -17.78
CA LEU A 132 -19.45 -10.34 -18.61
C LEU A 132 -18.86 -9.96 -19.98
N ARG A 133 -19.31 -8.84 -20.57
CA ARG A 133 -18.74 -8.32 -21.82
C ARG A 133 -17.36 -7.70 -21.59
N ILE A 134 -17.18 -6.99 -20.48
CA ILE A 134 -15.89 -6.39 -20.11
C ILE A 134 -14.85 -7.48 -19.84
N MET A 135 -15.23 -8.59 -19.23
CA MET A 135 -14.32 -9.70 -18.92
C MET A 135 -14.15 -10.69 -20.07
N ASP A 136 -14.82 -10.49 -21.21
CA ASP A 136 -14.64 -11.34 -22.38
C ASP A 136 -13.17 -11.32 -22.83
N ALA A 137 -12.57 -12.49 -22.95
CA ALA A 137 -11.14 -12.61 -23.22
C ALA A 137 -10.75 -12.12 -24.62
N THR A 138 -11.68 -12.06 -25.57
CA THR A 138 -11.41 -11.79 -27.00
C THR A 138 -11.80 -10.38 -27.44
N SER A 139 -12.74 -9.75 -26.75
CA SER A 139 -13.31 -8.46 -27.12
C SER A 139 -13.38 -7.45 -25.96
N GLY A 140 -13.26 -7.92 -24.71
CA GLY A 140 -13.32 -7.09 -23.51
C GLY A 140 -11.98 -6.46 -23.10
N PHE A 141 -11.91 -6.05 -21.84
CA PHE A 141 -10.73 -5.47 -21.21
C PHE A 141 -9.46 -6.34 -21.36
N PRO A 142 -9.49 -7.68 -21.25
CA PRO A 142 -8.29 -8.49 -21.50
C PRO A 142 -7.72 -8.30 -22.91
N ALA A 143 -8.57 -8.23 -23.95
CA ALA A 143 -8.13 -7.99 -25.31
C ALA A 143 -7.61 -6.56 -25.50
N PHE A 144 -8.33 -5.58 -24.94
CA PHE A 144 -7.92 -4.17 -24.93
C PHE A 144 -6.55 -3.95 -24.27
N TYR A 145 -6.32 -4.58 -23.12
CA TYR A 145 -5.05 -4.50 -22.41
C TYR A 145 -3.91 -5.11 -23.24
N ARG A 146 -4.14 -6.27 -23.88
CA ARG A 146 -3.15 -6.89 -24.77
C ARG A 146 -2.84 -6.03 -25.99
N GLU A 147 -3.81 -5.32 -26.54
CA GLU A 147 -3.59 -4.37 -27.62
C GLU A 147 -2.69 -3.21 -27.18
N MET A 148 -2.91 -2.65 -25.98
CA MET A 148 -2.12 -1.53 -25.48
C MET A 148 -0.71 -1.93 -25.04
N PHE A 149 -0.58 -3.08 -24.38
CA PHE A 149 0.64 -3.40 -23.63
C PHE A 149 1.19 -4.80 -23.90
N GLY A 150 0.58 -5.59 -24.77
CA GLY A 150 0.95 -6.98 -25.02
C GLY A 150 0.48 -7.93 -23.91
N ASP A 151 0.90 -9.20 -23.99
CA ASP A 151 0.40 -10.27 -23.11
C ASP A 151 0.85 -10.13 -21.64
N PRO A 152 -0.09 -9.91 -20.68
CA PRO A 152 0.23 -9.90 -19.26
C PRO A 152 0.64 -11.26 -18.70
N VAL A 153 0.12 -12.36 -19.26
CA VAL A 153 0.40 -13.73 -18.76
C VAL A 153 1.84 -14.10 -19.09
N ALA A 154 2.25 -13.92 -20.35
CA ALA A 154 3.63 -14.15 -20.76
C ALA A 154 4.64 -13.31 -19.96
N ARG A 155 4.26 -12.08 -19.56
CA ARG A 155 5.10 -11.25 -18.67
C ARG A 155 5.20 -11.82 -17.26
N ALA A 156 4.09 -12.26 -16.69
CA ALA A 156 4.09 -12.88 -15.37
C ALA A 156 4.92 -14.17 -15.37
N GLU A 157 4.80 -14.99 -16.42
CA GLU A 157 5.61 -16.20 -16.60
C GLU A 157 7.11 -15.89 -16.74
N ALA A 158 7.47 -14.82 -17.46
CA ALA A 158 8.86 -14.38 -17.59
C ALA A 158 9.49 -13.91 -16.27
N LEU A 159 8.69 -13.43 -15.32
CA LEU A 159 9.14 -13.10 -13.96
C LEU A 159 9.36 -14.35 -13.09
N GLY A 160 8.75 -15.49 -13.47
CA GLY A 160 8.83 -16.74 -12.73
C GLY A 160 8.03 -16.72 -11.43
N ASN A 161 8.52 -17.45 -10.41
CA ASN A 161 7.85 -17.56 -9.12
C ASN A 161 7.97 -16.25 -8.34
N PHE A 162 6.94 -15.40 -8.45
CA PHE A 162 6.85 -14.13 -7.73
C PHE A 162 7.02 -14.31 -6.22
N PHE A 163 6.49 -15.40 -5.67
CA PHE A 163 6.76 -15.88 -4.30
C PHE A 163 7.48 -17.22 -4.36
N PRO A 164 8.78 -17.29 -3.99
CA PRO A 164 9.48 -18.56 -3.96
C PRO A 164 8.93 -19.48 -2.86
N PRO A 165 8.91 -20.81 -3.07
CA PRO A 165 8.55 -21.77 -2.03
C PRO A 165 9.38 -21.55 -0.76
N GLY A 166 8.71 -21.50 0.40
CA GLY A 166 9.38 -21.31 1.68
C GLY A 166 9.89 -19.89 1.92
N LEU A 167 9.39 -18.88 1.20
CA LEU A 167 9.67 -17.47 1.49
C LEU A 167 9.48 -17.18 2.99
N ARG A 168 10.50 -16.58 3.59
CA ARG A 168 10.50 -16.10 4.97
C ARG A 168 10.88 -14.64 4.99
N GLN A 169 10.31 -13.92 5.94
CA GLN A 169 10.78 -12.59 6.27
C GLN A 169 12.24 -12.69 6.78
N PRO A 170 13.12 -11.77 6.38
CA PRO A 170 14.42 -11.59 7.03
C PRO A 170 14.26 -11.17 8.50
N ASP A 171 15.35 -11.29 9.25
CA ASP A 171 15.39 -10.78 10.62
C ASP A 171 15.19 -9.26 10.64
N MET A 172 14.26 -8.83 11.48
CA MET A 172 13.90 -7.43 11.67
C MET A 172 13.87 -7.11 13.15
N GLY A 173 14.36 -5.93 13.52
CA GLY A 173 14.28 -5.39 14.86
C GLY A 173 13.08 -4.45 15.02
N LEU A 174 12.75 -4.10 16.26
CA LEU A 174 11.79 -3.02 16.52
C LEU A 174 12.38 -1.66 16.08
N PRO A 175 11.54 -0.72 15.57
CA PRO A 175 12.01 0.51 14.92
C PRO A 175 12.46 1.61 15.90
N PHE A 176 12.86 1.24 17.11
CA PHE A 176 13.28 2.16 18.17
C PHE A 176 14.41 1.57 19.02
N ALA A 177 15.08 2.40 19.81
CA ALA A 177 16.28 2.00 20.55
C ALA A 177 16.00 0.92 21.60
N ARG A 178 16.97 0.03 21.81
CA ARG A 178 16.98 -0.92 22.93
C ARG A 178 16.99 -0.17 24.27
N GLY A 179 16.42 -0.79 25.29
CA GLY A 179 16.22 -0.20 26.61
C GLY A 179 15.19 0.94 26.64
N THR A 180 14.47 1.20 25.55
CA THR A 180 13.42 2.22 25.50
C THR A 180 12.04 1.60 25.34
N THR A 181 11.05 2.30 25.88
CA THR A 181 9.64 1.94 25.79
C THR A 181 8.94 2.85 24.80
N TRP A 182 8.22 2.25 23.86
CA TRP A 182 7.32 2.92 22.93
C TRP A 182 5.92 2.33 23.08
N SER A 183 4.91 3.04 22.59
CA SER A 183 3.57 2.49 22.44
C SER A 183 3.41 1.86 21.07
N PHE A 184 2.80 0.68 21.02
CA PHE A 184 2.20 0.09 19.84
C PHE A 184 0.83 0.75 19.60
N THR A 185 0.81 1.82 18.81
CA THR A 185 -0.37 2.69 18.68
C THR A 185 -1.38 2.19 17.64
N GLY A 186 -0.96 1.29 16.74
CA GLY A 186 -1.81 0.78 15.67
C GLY A 186 -1.44 -0.64 15.28
N GLY A 187 -2.41 -1.55 15.42
CA GLY A 187 -2.34 -2.92 14.89
C GLY A 187 -2.40 -2.93 13.36
N PRO A 188 -2.48 -4.11 12.72
CA PRO A 188 -2.54 -4.24 11.27
C PRO A 188 -3.53 -3.28 10.60
N HIS A 189 -3.02 -2.43 9.72
CA HIS A 189 -3.81 -1.47 8.95
C HIS A 189 -3.16 -1.17 7.59
N SER A 190 -3.84 -0.35 6.78
CA SER A 190 -3.45 -0.05 5.41
C SER A 190 -2.02 0.47 5.30
N ALA A 191 -1.17 -0.16 4.48
CA ALA A 191 0.20 0.31 4.24
C ALA A 191 0.27 1.63 3.45
N TRP A 192 -0.76 1.93 2.66
CA TRP A 192 -0.88 3.20 1.95
C TRP A 192 -2.33 3.47 1.57
N GLY A 193 -2.79 4.71 1.74
CA GLY A 193 -4.19 5.07 1.49
C GLY A 193 -5.15 4.47 2.52
N ALA A 194 -6.45 4.74 2.38
CA ALA A 194 -7.45 4.35 3.39
C ALA A 194 -7.86 2.86 3.32
N ASP A 195 -8.00 2.31 2.12
CA ASP A 195 -8.51 0.95 1.87
C ASP A 195 -7.42 0.03 1.27
N GLY A 196 -6.17 0.25 1.66
CA GLY A 196 -5.04 -0.56 1.23
C GLY A 196 -4.86 -1.85 2.03
N PRO A 197 -3.87 -2.66 1.64
CA PRO A 197 -3.55 -3.91 2.34
C PRO A 197 -3.21 -3.68 3.81
N LEU A 198 -3.75 -4.53 4.70
CA LEU A 198 -3.42 -4.53 6.13
C LEU A 198 -1.99 -5.04 6.38
N ALA A 199 -1.01 -4.24 5.97
CA ALA A 199 0.40 -4.56 5.86
C ALA A 199 1.28 -3.72 6.78
N ALA A 200 0.70 -2.74 7.48
CA ALA A 200 1.42 -1.82 8.34
C ALA A 200 1.03 -1.91 9.80
N VAL A 201 1.91 -1.35 10.63
CA VAL A 201 1.79 -1.20 12.07
C VAL A 201 2.39 0.12 12.52
N ASP A 202 1.87 0.68 13.60
CA ASP A 202 2.31 1.98 14.11
C ASP A 202 2.96 1.88 15.49
N PHE A 203 4.04 2.63 15.67
CA PHE A 203 4.69 2.83 16.97
C PHE A 203 4.87 4.31 17.27
N ALA A 204 4.63 4.72 18.50
CA ALA A 204 4.87 6.09 18.94
C ALA A 204 5.78 6.13 20.17
N PRO A 205 6.68 7.13 20.28
CA PRO A 205 7.43 7.35 21.50
C PRO A 205 6.50 7.75 22.64
N ASP A 206 6.89 7.44 23.89
CA ASP A 206 6.22 8.00 25.07
C ASP A 206 6.28 9.54 25.05
N ASN A 207 5.14 10.18 25.35
CA ASN A 207 5.04 11.63 25.37
C ASN A 207 3.91 12.14 26.28
N ASP A 208 4.09 13.33 26.84
CA ASP A 208 3.14 14.00 27.73
C ASP A 208 2.05 14.81 26.99
N LYS A 209 2.18 14.97 25.66
CA LYS A 209 1.27 15.76 24.83
C LYS A 209 0.63 14.90 23.73
N PRO A 210 -0.71 14.97 23.59
CA PRO A 210 -1.39 14.34 22.47
C PRO A 210 -1.16 15.14 21.17
N GLY A 211 -1.42 14.48 20.04
CA GLY A 211 -1.41 15.11 18.72
C GLY A 211 -0.02 15.19 18.10
N CYS A 212 0.15 16.14 17.18
CA CYS A 212 1.37 16.30 16.42
C CYS A 212 2.41 17.15 17.14
N PHE A 213 3.60 16.61 17.36
CA PHE A 213 4.73 17.28 18.00
C PHE A 213 6.06 16.83 17.41
N GLN A 214 7.06 17.68 17.55
CA GLN A 214 8.43 17.35 17.16
C GLN A 214 9.06 16.42 18.22
N SER A 215 9.46 15.22 17.80
CA SER A 215 10.13 14.26 18.68
C SER A 215 11.63 14.27 18.46
N ASP A 216 12.41 14.22 19.54
CA ASP A 216 13.87 14.02 19.49
C ASP A 216 14.25 12.53 19.58
N LYS A 217 13.26 11.62 19.68
CA LYS A 217 13.49 10.18 19.60
C LYS A 217 13.79 9.78 18.16
N TRP A 218 14.60 8.74 17.98
CA TRP A 218 14.97 8.24 16.66
C TRP A 218 14.11 7.05 16.26
N VAL A 219 13.64 7.06 15.01
CA VAL A 219 13.24 5.86 14.28
C VAL A 219 14.51 5.17 13.81
N LEU A 220 14.60 3.87 14.07
CA LEU A 220 15.74 3.05 13.70
C LEU A 220 15.39 2.09 12.56
N ALA A 221 16.39 1.80 11.71
CA ALA A 221 16.28 0.81 10.66
C ALA A 221 16.04 -0.57 11.27
N VAL A 222 15.00 -1.27 10.81
CA VAL A 222 14.63 -2.60 11.32
C VAL A 222 15.51 -3.67 10.72
N SER A 223 16.12 -3.41 9.56
CA SER A 223 17.04 -4.29 8.84
C SER A 223 18.02 -3.41 8.02
N PRO A 224 19.19 -3.93 7.62
CA PRO A 224 20.12 -3.16 6.81
C PRO A 224 19.63 -3.04 5.36
N GLY A 225 20.11 -2.00 4.65
CA GLY A 225 19.81 -1.82 3.24
C GLY A 225 20.13 -0.44 2.69
N LEU A 226 19.87 -0.27 1.40
CA LEU A 226 20.03 0.98 0.66
C LEU A 226 18.77 1.85 0.79
N VAL A 227 18.91 3.11 1.15
CA VAL A 227 17.79 4.06 1.14
C VAL A 227 17.49 4.46 -0.31
N VAL A 228 16.36 3.98 -0.84
CA VAL A 228 15.93 4.20 -2.23
C VAL A 228 14.86 5.28 -2.37
N ARG A 229 14.19 5.63 -1.26
CA ARG A 229 13.27 6.77 -1.17
C ARG A 229 13.49 7.51 0.13
N SER A 230 13.54 8.84 0.06
CA SER A 230 13.51 9.72 1.22
C SER A 230 12.94 11.08 0.82
N GLY A 231 11.78 11.42 1.39
CA GLY A 231 11.05 12.62 1.01
C GLY A 231 9.58 12.52 1.39
N ASN A 232 8.91 13.66 1.53
CA ASN A 232 7.47 13.72 1.81
C ASN A 232 7.03 12.82 2.97
N GLY A 233 7.76 12.83 4.09
CA GLY A 233 7.46 12.00 5.25
C GLY A 233 7.77 10.51 5.13
N VAL A 234 8.31 10.07 3.99
CA VAL A 234 8.56 8.65 3.69
C VAL A 234 10.06 8.37 3.60
N VAL A 235 10.47 7.21 4.11
CA VAL A 235 11.75 6.56 3.83
C VAL A 235 11.48 5.13 3.38
N VAL A 236 12.18 4.63 2.35
CA VAL A 236 12.17 3.21 1.99
C VAL A 236 13.59 2.67 1.96
N VAL A 237 13.78 1.55 2.64
CA VAL A 237 15.04 0.79 2.70
C VAL A 237 14.88 -0.48 1.85
N ASP A 238 15.69 -0.57 0.81
CA ASP A 238 15.86 -1.73 -0.06
C ASP A 238 16.93 -2.66 0.52
N MET A 239 16.52 -3.87 0.88
CA MET A 239 17.36 -4.78 1.68
C MET A 239 18.37 -5.57 0.84
N ASP A 240 18.17 -5.72 -0.47
CA ASP A 240 19.16 -6.37 -1.34
C ASP A 240 20.09 -5.36 -2.05
N GLY A 241 19.73 -4.08 -2.00
CA GLY A 241 20.59 -2.96 -2.39
C GLY A 241 20.76 -2.79 -3.90
N ASP A 242 19.89 -3.41 -4.70
CA ASP A 242 19.89 -3.26 -6.15
C ASP A 242 19.33 -1.90 -6.63
N GLY A 243 18.76 -1.12 -5.70
CA GLY A 243 18.23 0.21 -5.94
C GLY A 243 16.77 0.23 -6.39
N SER A 244 16.07 -0.91 -6.33
CA SER A 244 14.71 -1.06 -6.81
C SER A 244 13.74 -1.54 -5.72
N GLU A 245 12.73 -0.71 -5.46
CA GLU A 245 11.62 -1.09 -4.56
C GLU A 245 10.68 -2.18 -5.12
N GLN A 246 10.95 -2.67 -6.33
CA GLN A 246 10.15 -3.66 -7.07
C GLN A 246 10.76 -5.07 -6.99
N THR A 247 11.89 -5.22 -6.30
CA THR A 247 12.66 -6.45 -6.16
C THR A 247 12.97 -6.67 -4.69
N GLY A 248 13.18 -7.92 -4.30
CA GLY A 248 13.62 -8.28 -2.95
C GLY A 248 12.69 -7.79 -1.84
N TRP A 249 13.24 -7.67 -0.64
CA TRP A 249 12.54 -7.13 0.52
C TRP A 249 12.78 -5.64 0.64
N ASN A 250 11.71 -4.90 0.91
CA ASN A 250 11.77 -3.46 1.15
C ASN A 250 10.99 -3.12 2.42
N VAL A 251 11.48 -2.16 3.21
CA VAL A 251 10.79 -1.64 4.39
C VAL A 251 10.46 -0.17 4.18
N LEU A 252 9.19 0.18 4.34
CA LEU A 252 8.69 1.54 4.33
C LEU A 252 8.55 2.06 5.76
N TYR A 253 9.04 3.28 5.96
CA TYR A 253 8.79 4.12 7.12
C TYR A 253 8.01 5.35 6.66
N LEU A 254 6.87 5.62 7.28
CA LEU A 254 6.06 6.80 7.03
C LEU A 254 5.92 7.60 8.33
N HIS A 255 5.62 8.89 8.16
CA HIS A 255 5.62 9.91 9.19
C HIS A 255 7.02 10.19 9.75
N VAL A 256 8.03 10.16 8.89
CA VAL A 256 9.40 10.53 9.23
C VAL A 256 9.64 12.03 8.95
N ALA A 257 10.00 12.79 9.99
CA ALA A 257 10.25 14.22 9.90
C ALA A 257 11.26 14.55 8.80
N THR A 258 11.16 15.72 8.16
CA THR A 258 12.17 16.21 7.22
C THR A 258 13.48 16.56 7.93
N ARG A 259 13.41 16.95 9.21
CA ARG A 259 14.58 17.14 10.07
C ARG A 259 15.32 15.81 10.25
N ASP A 260 16.61 15.81 9.92
CA ASP A 260 17.54 14.69 10.12
C ASP A 260 17.14 13.36 9.46
N ARG A 261 16.25 13.41 8.44
CA ARG A 261 15.88 12.24 7.65
C ARG A 261 17.07 11.73 6.86
N VAL A 262 17.29 10.43 6.91
CA VAL A 262 18.32 9.77 6.10
C VAL A 262 18.11 10.06 4.61
N ALA A 263 19.19 10.28 3.86
CA ALA A 263 19.13 10.68 2.45
C ALA A 263 19.07 9.47 1.50
N VAL A 264 18.49 9.66 0.31
CA VAL A 264 18.54 8.66 -0.77
C VAL A 264 20.00 8.34 -1.13
N GLY A 265 20.29 7.07 -1.38
CA GLY A 265 21.61 6.56 -1.72
C GLY A 265 22.49 6.23 -0.52
N GLN A 266 22.05 6.51 0.71
CA GLN A 266 22.76 6.09 1.91
C GLN A 266 22.44 4.64 2.25
N TRP A 267 23.48 3.87 2.62
CA TRP A 267 23.30 2.57 3.24
C TRP A 267 23.06 2.75 4.73
N VAL A 268 22.06 2.05 5.28
CA VAL A 268 21.79 1.99 6.71
C VAL A 268 22.02 0.57 7.20
N GLU A 269 22.70 0.44 8.33
CA GLU A 269 22.76 -0.83 9.06
C GLU A 269 21.50 -1.03 9.89
N GLN A 270 21.23 -2.27 10.34
CA GLN A 270 20.21 -2.49 11.35
C GLN A 270 20.51 -1.62 12.59
N ASN A 271 19.47 -0.99 13.14
CA ASN A 271 19.56 0.03 14.20
C ASN A 271 20.19 1.37 13.76
N GLY A 272 20.50 1.56 12.48
CA GLY A 272 20.90 2.83 11.90
C GLY A 272 19.78 3.87 11.98
N LEU A 273 20.14 5.16 11.94
CA LEU A 273 19.21 6.27 12.09
C LEU A 273 18.41 6.52 10.80
N ILE A 274 17.09 6.41 10.87
CA ILE A 274 16.18 6.72 9.75
C ILE A 274 15.73 8.18 9.78
N GLY A 275 15.46 8.71 10.97
CA GLY A 275 14.96 10.06 11.20
C GLY A 275 14.16 10.12 12.50
N HIS A 276 13.26 11.10 12.60
CA HIS A 276 12.40 11.29 13.77
C HIS A 276 10.93 10.97 13.45
N PRO A 277 10.16 10.37 14.37
CA PRO A 277 8.72 10.22 14.18
C PRO A 277 8.06 11.61 14.13
N SER A 278 6.99 11.74 13.36
CA SER A 278 6.33 13.02 13.05
C SER A 278 4.88 12.80 12.59
N CYS A 279 4.32 13.77 11.86
CA CYS A 279 3.03 13.65 11.16
C CYS A 279 3.17 13.98 9.67
N GLU A 280 4.39 14.07 9.14
CA GLU A 280 4.64 14.38 7.74
C GLU A 280 4.21 13.24 6.81
N GLY A 281 3.93 13.53 5.54
CA GLY A 281 3.76 12.50 4.51
C GLY A 281 2.39 11.85 4.37
N GLY A 282 1.35 12.41 4.99
CA GLY A 282 -0.01 11.91 4.82
C GLY A 282 -0.94 12.41 5.91
N ALA A 283 -2.10 11.78 6.01
CA ALA A 283 -2.99 11.99 7.14
C ALA A 283 -2.41 11.28 8.37
N SER A 284 -2.30 12.00 9.49
CA SER A 284 -1.84 11.46 10.76
C SER A 284 -2.61 12.12 11.91
N THR A 285 -2.94 11.34 12.93
CA THR A 285 -3.61 11.82 14.15
C THR A 285 -2.62 12.26 15.24
N GLY A 286 -1.33 11.98 15.08
CA GLY A 286 -0.28 12.34 16.02
C GLY A 286 1.10 11.81 15.65
N THR A 287 2.11 12.16 16.44
CA THR A 287 3.51 11.74 16.19
C THR A 287 3.68 10.24 16.36
N HIS A 288 3.99 9.54 15.27
CA HIS A 288 4.30 8.11 15.28
C HIS A 288 5.21 7.77 14.09
N VAL A 289 5.64 6.51 14.03
CA VAL A 289 6.19 5.90 12.82
C VAL A 289 5.25 4.79 12.36
N HIS A 290 4.92 4.85 11.08
CA HIS A 290 4.17 3.83 10.38
C HIS A 290 5.16 2.93 9.63
N VAL A 291 5.14 1.62 9.88
CA VAL A 291 6.09 0.67 9.31
C VAL A 291 5.36 -0.40 8.50
N ALA A 292 5.75 -0.56 7.25
CA ALA A 292 5.23 -1.58 6.33
C ALA A 292 6.37 -2.26 5.57
N ARG A 293 6.10 -3.43 4.99
CA ARG A 293 7.10 -4.19 4.21
C ARG A 293 6.54 -4.63 2.87
N LYS A 294 7.41 -4.70 1.87
CA LYS A 294 7.13 -5.21 0.53
C LYS A 294 8.05 -6.36 0.18
N TYR A 295 7.58 -7.24 -0.70
CA TYR A 295 8.40 -8.23 -1.37
C TYR A 295 8.12 -8.19 -2.88
N ASN A 296 9.15 -7.98 -3.70
CA ASN A 296 9.03 -7.80 -5.16
C ASN A 296 7.97 -6.75 -5.55
N GLY A 297 7.87 -5.66 -4.78
CA GLY A 297 6.87 -4.61 -4.98
C GLY A 297 5.46 -4.94 -4.49
N GLU A 298 5.15 -6.15 -4.01
CA GLU A 298 3.87 -6.44 -3.36
C GLU A 298 3.92 -6.04 -1.88
N TRP A 299 2.93 -5.30 -1.37
CA TRP A 299 2.78 -5.09 0.08
C TRP A 299 2.51 -6.42 0.78
N MET A 300 3.36 -6.76 1.74
CA MET A 300 3.26 -7.98 2.51
C MET A 300 2.39 -7.73 3.73
N LEU A 301 1.23 -8.41 3.77
CA LEU A 301 0.30 -8.33 4.89
C LEU A 301 1.03 -8.55 6.23
N ALA A 302 0.58 -7.84 7.27
CA ALA A 302 1.17 -7.91 8.59
C ALA A 302 0.92 -9.29 9.23
N THR A 303 -0.14 -9.97 8.78
CA THR A 303 -0.53 -11.32 9.18
C THR A 303 -0.66 -12.25 7.98
N GLY A 304 -0.61 -13.55 8.24
CA GLY A 304 -0.78 -14.59 7.22
C GLY A 304 0.41 -15.56 7.15
N PRO A 305 0.59 -16.27 6.03
CA PRO A 305 1.59 -17.33 5.90
C PRO A 305 3.04 -16.86 6.08
N VAL A 306 3.32 -15.60 5.76
CA VAL A 306 4.61 -14.94 6.05
C VAL A 306 4.32 -13.88 7.10
N PRO A 307 4.44 -14.18 8.41
CA PRO A 307 4.09 -13.23 9.46
C PRO A 307 5.02 -12.02 9.47
N PHE A 308 4.55 -10.89 10.00
CA PHE A 308 5.41 -9.76 10.31
C PHE A 308 5.98 -9.95 11.72
N VAL A 309 7.30 -10.14 11.81
CA VAL A 309 8.00 -10.41 13.06
C VAL A 309 9.10 -9.35 13.28
N MET A 310 9.15 -8.73 14.45
CA MET A 310 10.20 -7.77 14.83
C MET A 310 10.70 -8.08 16.23
N ASP A 311 11.99 -8.35 16.41
CA ASP A 311 12.57 -8.81 17.71
C ASP A 311 11.72 -9.91 18.37
N GLN A 312 11.37 -10.95 17.60
CA GLN A 312 10.51 -12.08 18.01
C GLN A 312 9.04 -11.73 18.31
N TRP A 313 8.65 -10.46 18.27
CA TRP A 313 7.25 -10.05 18.36
C TRP A 313 6.54 -10.30 17.05
N THR A 314 5.60 -11.23 17.06
CA THR A 314 4.74 -11.54 15.92
C THR A 314 3.51 -10.63 15.94
N VAL A 315 3.25 -9.95 14.83
CA VAL A 315 2.03 -9.16 14.66
C VAL A 315 0.81 -10.07 14.49
N VAL A 316 -0.25 -9.81 15.24
CA VAL A 316 -1.54 -10.49 15.18
C VAL A 316 -2.64 -9.45 14.92
N ALA A 317 -3.52 -9.75 13.97
CA ALA A 317 -4.64 -8.89 13.60
C ALA A 317 -5.79 -9.08 14.59
N GLY A 318 -6.46 -7.98 14.92
CA GLY A 318 -7.76 -8.01 15.58
C GLY A 318 -8.91 -8.01 14.58
N ASP A 319 -10.11 -7.72 15.09
CA ASP A 319 -11.35 -7.84 14.31
C ASP A 319 -11.52 -6.77 13.22
N LYS A 320 -10.72 -5.70 13.25
CA LYS A 320 -10.81 -4.57 12.32
C LYS A 320 -9.45 -3.87 12.16
N PRO A 321 -9.25 -3.05 11.11
CA PRO A 321 -8.03 -2.27 10.94
C PRO A 321 -7.65 -1.48 12.20
N TYR A 322 -6.36 -1.32 12.42
CA TYR A 322 -5.73 -0.68 13.60
C TYR A 322 -5.88 -1.45 14.92
N VAL A 323 -6.71 -2.49 14.98
CA VAL A 323 -6.82 -3.36 16.15
C VAL A 323 -5.93 -4.58 15.95
N GLY A 324 -5.21 -4.98 16.99
CA GLY A 324 -4.34 -6.14 16.97
C GLY A 324 -3.42 -6.19 18.17
N SER A 325 -2.48 -7.13 18.15
CA SER A 325 -1.49 -7.29 19.19
C SER A 325 -0.12 -7.68 18.62
N LEU A 326 0.91 -7.46 19.42
CA LEU A 326 2.21 -8.08 19.27
C LEU A 326 2.29 -9.23 20.28
N VAL A 327 2.74 -10.40 19.84
CA VAL A 327 2.86 -11.59 20.67
C VAL A 327 4.29 -12.12 20.63
N ASN A 328 4.89 -12.31 21.82
CA ASN A 328 6.18 -12.96 21.99
C ASN A 328 6.09 -13.97 23.16
N GLY A 329 6.02 -15.26 22.85
CA GLY A 329 5.76 -16.29 23.85
C GLY A 329 4.45 -16.04 24.61
N ASN A 330 4.54 -15.81 25.92
CA ASN A 330 3.39 -15.51 26.78
C ASN A 330 3.12 -14.00 26.93
N GLN A 331 3.96 -13.14 26.34
CA GLN A 331 3.79 -11.70 26.40
C GLN A 331 2.89 -11.22 25.26
N ILE A 332 1.97 -10.31 25.59
CA ILE A 332 1.02 -9.72 24.65
C ILE A 332 1.02 -8.21 24.88
N VAL A 333 1.22 -7.45 23.80
CA VAL A 333 1.06 -5.99 23.77
C VAL A 333 -0.08 -5.68 22.81
N THR A 334 -1.14 -5.04 23.29
CA THR A 334 -2.34 -4.77 22.48
C THR A 334 -2.32 -3.34 21.97
N ALA A 335 -2.62 -3.17 20.68
CA ALA A 335 -2.62 -1.85 20.04
C ALA A 335 -3.61 -0.89 20.72
N ASP A 336 -3.16 0.33 20.98
CA ASP A 336 -4.01 1.40 21.51
C ASP A 336 -3.57 2.77 21.01
N VAL A 337 -4.45 3.46 20.29
CA VAL A 337 -4.17 4.78 19.69
C VAL A 337 -3.82 5.86 20.72
N TYR A 338 -4.21 5.66 21.99
CA TYR A 338 -3.94 6.59 23.08
C TYR A 338 -2.73 6.19 23.93
N GLY A 339 -1.99 5.16 23.55
CA GLY A 339 -0.76 4.77 24.24
C GLY A 339 -0.95 4.25 25.67
N GLN A 340 -2.06 3.57 25.93
CA GLN A 340 -2.36 3.02 27.26
C GLN A 340 -1.34 1.97 27.70
N ALA A 341 -1.28 1.67 29.00
CA ALA A 341 -0.26 0.81 29.60
C ALA A 341 -0.11 -0.57 28.93
N TRP A 342 -1.20 -1.16 28.41
CA TRP A 342 -1.19 -2.45 27.71
C TRP A 342 -0.62 -2.40 26.28
N SER A 343 -0.42 -1.20 25.74
CA SER A 343 0.20 -0.97 24.43
C SER A 343 1.71 -0.70 24.51
N LEU A 344 2.25 -0.58 25.73
CA LEU A 344 3.65 -0.28 25.93
C LEU A 344 4.52 -1.51 25.64
N ILE A 345 5.53 -1.32 24.79
CA ILE A 345 6.52 -2.32 24.43
C ILE A 345 7.92 -1.77 24.71
N THR A 346 8.68 -2.53 25.49
CA THR A 346 10.10 -2.24 25.74
C THR A 346 10.95 -3.13 24.85
N ARG A 347 11.87 -2.53 24.11
CA ARG A 347 12.83 -3.29 23.31
C ARG A 347 13.98 -3.72 24.23
N GLU A 348 14.09 -5.00 24.50
CA GLU A 348 15.10 -5.55 25.41
C GLU A 348 16.54 -5.30 24.91
N ASN A 349 17.48 -5.22 25.84
CA ASN A 349 18.91 -5.27 25.51
C ASN A 349 19.28 -6.71 25.12
N ASP A 350 20.24 -6.88 24.22
CA ASP A 350 20.82 -8.21 23.99
C ASP A 350 21.59 -8.61 25.26
N GLU A 351 21.39 -9.84 25.75
CA GLU A 351 22.16 -10.41 26.87
C GLU A 351 23.65 -10.59 26.53
#